data_AF-A0A7Y1M837-F1
#
_entry.id   AF-A0A7Y1M837-F1
#
_cell.length_a   1.000
_cell.length_b   1.000
_cell.length_c   1.000
_cell.angle_alpha   90.00
_cell.angle_beta   90.00
_cell.angle_gamma   90.00
#
_symmetry.space_group_name_H-M   'P 1'
#
loop_
_entity.id
_entity.type
_entity.pdbx_description
1 polymer ?
#
loop_
_entity_poly.entity_id
_entity_poly.type
_entity_poly.pdbx_seq_one_letter_code
_entity_poly.pdbx_strand_id
1 'polypeptide(L)' 'MSKEQSALEARARRVAEKNGYMAVKSTKRTLSVDNGGGFLLYELATNRVEAGERYDMSAEQIIEFFEGI' A
#
# COMPACT_ATOMS: atom_id res chain seq x y z
N MET A 1 16.40 -1.44 3.30
CA MET A 1 15.42 -0.34 3.46
C MET A 1 15.87 0.53 4.61
N SER A 2 15.68 1.85 4.53
CA SER A 2 15.99 2.73 5.65
C SER A 2 14.99 2.50 6.80
N LYS A 3 15.36 2.89 8.03
CA LYS A 3 14.44 2.80 9.18
C LYS A 3 13.19 3.65 8.98
N GLU A 4 13.33 4.80 8.33
CA GLU A 4 12.23 5.74 8.06
C GLU A 4 11.24 5.14 7.06
N GLN A 5 11.74 4.52 5.98
CA GLN A 5 10.90 3.80 5.02
C GLN A 5 10.11 2.68 5.70
N SER A 6 10.78 1.90 6.56
CA SER A 6 10.13 0.80 7.30
C SER A 6 9.03 1.31 8.24
N ALA A 7 9.24 2.47 8.87
CA ALA A 7 8.24 3.09 9.74
C ALA A 7 7.03 3.62 8.97
N LEU A 8 7.26 4.25 7.81
CA LEU A 8 6.20 4.73 6.92
C LEU A 8 5.34 3.57 6.39
N GLU A 9 5.97 2.48 5.95
CA GLU A 9 5.23 1.29 5.50
C GLU A 9 4.39 0.65 6.60
N ALA A 10 4.94 0.55 7.81
CA ALA A 10 4.19 0.04 8.96
C ALA A 10 3.02 0.97 9.32
N ARG A 11 3.17 2.28 9.14
CA ARG A 11 2.09 3.25 9.32
C ARG A 11 1.01 3.07 8.25
N ALA A 12 1.39 3.00 6.97
CA ALA A 12 0.46 2.80 5.86
C ALA A 12 -0.43 1.56 6.05
N ARG A 13 0.18 0.42 6.43
CA ARG A 13 -0.58 -0.82 6.72
C ARG A 13 -1.58 -0.62 7.85
N ARG A 14 -1.15 -0.02 8.97
CA ARG A 14 -2.02 0.22 10.13
C ARG A 14 -3.20 1.14 9.81
N VAL A 15 -2.95 2.20 9.02
CA VAL A 15 -4.01 3.14 8.62
C VAL A 15 -5.01 2.45 7.69
N ALA A 16 -4.55 1.65 6.73
CA ALA A 16 -5.44 0.85 5.88
C ALA A 16 -6.28 -0.14 6.70
N GLU A 17 -5.65 -0.91 7.59
CA GLU A 17 -6.33 -1.90 8.44
C GLU A 17 -7.40 -1.26 9.32
N LYS A 18 -7.11 -0.08 9.90
CA LYS A 18 -8.06 0.68 10.72
C LYS A 18 -9.33 1.06 9.96
N ASN A 19 -9.24 1.23 8.65
CA ASN A 19 -10.35 1.62 7.78
C ASN A 19 -11.01 0.42 7.06
N GLY A 20 -10.60 -0.83 7.37
CA GLY A 20 -11.17 -2.03 6.74
C GLY A 20 -10.52 -2.40 5.40
N TYR A 21 -9.34 -1.87 5.12
CA TYR A 21 -8.56 -2.17 3.92
C TYR A 21 -7.26 -2.88 4.28
N MET A 22 -6.58 -3.44 3.29
CA MET A 22 -5.22 -3.95 3.46
C MET A 22 -4.30 -3.39 2.37
N ALA A 23 -3.14 -2.89 2.79
CA ALA A 23 -2.09 -2.39 1.92
C ALA A 23 -1.01 -3.47 1.72
N VAL A 24 -1.01 -4.10 0.54
CA VAL A 24 -0.07 -5.16 0.16
C VAL A 24 1.11 -4.55 -0.57
N LYS A 25 2.31 -4.75 -0.04
CA LYS A 25 3.52 -4.33 -0.75
C LYS A 25 3.98 -5.41 -1.70
N SER A 26 4.37 -5.03 -2.91
CA SER A 26 5.11 -5.93 -3.77
C SER A 26 6.52 -6.20 -3.23
N THR A 27 6.85 -7.48 -3.05
CA THR A 27 8.17 -7.95 -2.62
C THR A 27 9.08 -8.32 -3.79
N LYS A 28 8.56 -8.34 -5.02
CA LYS A 28 9.20 -8.92 -6.21
C LYS A 28 9.19 -7.95 -7.39
N ARG A 29 9.84 -6.79 -7.21
CA ARG A 29 10.05 -5.75 -8.24
C ARG A 29 10.64 -6.29 -9.55
N THR A 30 11.34 -7.42 -9.51
CA THR A 30 12.12 -7.96 -10.64
C THR A 30 11.36 -8.99 -11.49
N LEU A 31 10.18 -9.44 -11.08
CA LEU A 31 9.47 -10.53 -11.78
C LEU A 31 8.41 -10.04 -12.77
N SER A 32 8.09 -8.75 -12.78
CA SER A 32 7.18 -8.16 -13.77
C SER A 32 7.52 -6.68 -13.94
N VAL A 33 7.50 -6.20 -15.19
CA VAL A 33 7.71 -4.79 -15.56
C VAL A 33 6.63 -3.88 -14.97
N ASP A 34 5.45 -4.45 -14.70
CA ASP A 34 4.32 -3.76 -14.10
C ASP A 34 4.41 -3.63 -12.58
N ASN A 35 5.36 -4.31 -11.94
CA ASN A 35 5.41 -4.39 -10.49
C ASN A 35 6.13 -3.16 -9.93
N GLY A 36 5.42 -2.03 -9.84
CA GLY A 36 5.92 -0.71 -9.42
C GLY A 36 6.59 -0.70 -8.05
N GLY A 37 6.45 -1.80 -7.30
CA GLY A 37 7.23 -2.05 -6.11
C GLY A 37 6.80 -1.22 -4.91
N GLY A 38 5.61 -0.62 -5.02
CA GLY A 38 4.87 0.05 -3.98
C GLY A 38 3.80 -0.88 -3.42
N PHE A 39 2.62 -0.32 -3.20
CA PHE A 39 1.50 -0.90 -2.50
C PHE A 39 0.29 -1.03 -3.42
N LEU A 40 -0.48 -2.08 -3.17
CA LEU A 40 -1.84 -2.26 -3.65
C LEU A 40 -2.78 -2.18 -2.45
N LEU A 41 -3.84 -1.41 -2.57
CA LEU A 41 -4.87 -1.24 -1.55
C LEU A 41 -6.10 -2.04 -1.96
N TYR A 42 -6.54 -2.96 -1.11
CA TYR A 42 -7.77 -3.71 -1.34
C TYR A 42 -8.71 -3.64 -0.14
N GLU A 43 -10.01 -3.54 -0.42
CA GLU A 43 -11.08 -3.53 0.58
C GLU A 43 -11.32 -4.96 1.07
N LEU A 44 -11.28 -5.18 2.39
CA LEU A 44 -11.40 -6.52 2.96
C LEU A 44 -12.83 -7.09 2.85
N ALA A 45 -13.85 -6.23 2.86
CA ALA A 45 -15.24 -6.65 2.83
C ALA A 45 -15.67 -7.23 1.48
N THR A 46 -15.18 -6.64 0.38
CA THR A 46 -15.57 -6.98 -0.99
C THR A 46 -14.46 -7.68 -1.77
N ASN A 47 -13.25 -7.74 -1.19
CA ASN A 47 -12.04 -8.22 -1.84
C ASN A 47 -11.73 -7.47 -3.15
N ARG A 48 -12.11 -6.20 -3.23
CA ARG A 48 -11.92 -5.34 -4.40
C ARG A 48 -10.64 -4.53 -4.26
N VAL A 49 -9.89 -4.38 -5.35
CA VAL A 49 -8.81 -3.39 -5.41
C VAL A 49 -9.42 -1.99 -5.43
N GLU A 50 -9.07 -1.20 -4.42
CA GLU A 50 -9.54 0.19 -4.32
C GLU A 50 -8.59 1.14 -5.05
N ALA A 51 -7.28 0.92 -4.89
CA ALA A 51 -6.24 1.73 -5.50
C ALA A 51 -4.91 0.95 -5.53
N GLY A 52 -3.90 1.47 -6.22
CA GLY A 52 -2.60 0.81 -6.23
C GLY A 52 -2.52 -0.38 -7.18
N GLU A 53 -3.29 -0.40 -8.28
CA GLU A 53 -3.26 -1.50 -9.23
C GLU A 53 -1.81 -1.70 -9.73
N ARG A 54 -1.36 -2.95 -9.78
CA ARG A 54 0.04 -3.28 -10.12
C ARG A 54 1.08 -2.69 -9.15
N TYR A 55 0.67 -2.37 -7.92
CA TYR A 55 1.54 -1.90 -6.85
C TYR A 55 2.20 -0.54 -7.14
N ASP A 56 1.44 0.38 -7.74
CA ASP A 56 1.91 1.72 -8.14
C ASP A 56 1.76 2.80 -7.05
N MET A 57 1.18 2.50 -5.88
CA MET A 57 1.09 3.46 -4.77
C MET A 57 2.29 3.42 -3.81
N SER A 58 2.72 4.57 -3.32
CA SER A 58 3.68 4.67 -2.22
C SER A 58 3.01 4.49 -0.85
N ALA A 59 3.82 4.34 0.22
CA ALA A 59 3.29 4.28 1.59
C ALA A 59 2.65 5.62 2.00
N GLU A 60 3.21 6.73 1.55
CA GLU A 60 2.70 8.08 1.78
C GLU A 60 1.33 8.27 1.12
N GLN A 61 1.17 7.85 -0.14
CA GLN A 61 -0.11 7.94 -0.85
C GLN A 61 -1.22 7.13 -0.18
N ILE A 62 -0.88 5.98 0.43
CA ILE A 62 -1.85 5.20 1.22
C ILE A 62 -2.29 5.97 2.47
N ILE A 63 -1.35 6.64 3.14
CA ILE A 63 -1.67 7.44 4.33
C ILE A 63 -2.54 8.64 3.94
N GLU A 64 -2.15 9.37 2.89
CA GLU A 64 -2.90 10.50 2.33
C GLU A 64 -4.33 10.09 1.94
N PHE A 65 -4.49 8.90 1.34
CA PHE A 65 -5.80 8.37 0.94
C PHE A 65 -6.81 8.30 2.10
N PHE A 66 -6.36 7.96 3.31
CA PHE A 66 -7.24 7.80 4.48
C PHE A 66 -7.26 8.99 5.42
N GLU A 67 -6.15 9.71 5.56
CA GLU A 67 -6.05 10.83 6.49
C GLU A 67 -6.34 12.18 5.83
N GLY A 68 -6.31 12.26 4.49
CA GLY A 68 -6.61 13.48 3.73
C GLY A 68 -5.61 14.62 3.97
N ILE A 69 -4.36 14.30 4.32
CA ILE A 69 -3.28 15.25 4.64
C ILE A 69 -2.28 15.32 3.50
#